data_AF-A0A7V4LZY2-F1
#
_entry.id   AF-A0A7V4LZY2-F1
#
_cell.length_a   1.000
_cell.length_b   1.000
_cell.length_c   1.000
_cell.angle_alpha   90.00
_cell.angle_beta   90.00
_cell.angle_gamma   90.00
#
_symmetry.space_group_name_H-M   'P 1'
#
loop_
_entity.id
_entity.type
_entity.pdbx_description
1 polymer ?
#
loop_
_entity_poly.entity_id
_entity_poly.type
_entity_poly.pdbx_seq_one_letter_code
_entity_poly.pdbx_strand_id
1 'polypeptide(L)'
;MLIRKSRRSYPLLNIASLFINRPETCEVRIEPDTAAGGMSFHQCRLCGYVSMSRRGAEGHLAAAHIDEYFAKEESPVEAPSGNFMCVARCGLSGILLGPPNHHSFQEKIRDVHRSRYSHMPIDEYRRHIEMVRDPALIEAWKQEYVKQTRYRLRESSGAPSAGPMKRAEAEAWIAANVADTQIAEVRKAALRADVARTLDDRPLLRSVEEAWNREVKFPRSLLVALRGALVHRYHMHIFRAGKGGYFVCSIRPVPLEPQHAVEAIRDVLTYLRDNPGSTREKMLAALRPGVSEGDPAAKEVLGHLAWLIERGHIIEFFDGTLSVPLGRSEESSPAGSAVPPSGEDAAAKSAQA
;
A
#
# COMPACT_ATOMS: atom_id res chain seq x y z
N MET A 1 1.28 21.44 1.70
CA MET A 1 1.98 20.42 0.88
C MET A 1 3.40 20.91 0.62
N LEU A 2 4.42 20.12 1.01
CA LEU A 2 5.84 20.52 1.00
C LEU A 2 6.32 20.98 -0.40
N ILE A 3 5.84 20.30 -1.45
CA ILE A 3 6.18 20.56 -2.86
C ILE A 3 5.78 21.98 -3.29
N ARG A 4 4.59 22.46 -2.89
CA ARG A 4 4.11 23.80 -3.27
C ARG A 4 4.89 24.92 -2.58
N LYS A 5 5.38 24.67 -1.36
CA LYS A 5 6.18 25.65 -0.61
C LYS A 5 7.61 25.73 -1.12
N SER A 6 8.21 24.60 -1.50
CA SER A 6 9.59 24.56 -1.96
C SER A 6 9.79 25.12 -3.36
N ARG A 7 8.73 25.15 -4.20
CA ARG A 7 8.81 25.51 -5.64
C ARG A 7 9.80 24.65 -6.44
N ARG A 8 10.26 23.54 -5.85
CA ARG A 8 11.19 22.59 -6.46
C ARG A 8 10.43 21.54 -7.25
N SER A 9 11.13 20.98 -8.22
CA SER A 9 10.63 19.95 -9.11
C SER A 9 11.03 18.56 -8.61
N TYR A 10 10.04 17.70 -8.40
CA TYR A 10 10.24 16.35 -7.88
C TYR A 10 9.93 15.32 -8.96
N PRO A 11 10.73 14.23 -9.09
CA PRO A 11 10.41 13.14 -9.98
C PRO A 11 9.04 12.54 -9.60
N LEU A 12 8.15 12.41 -10.59
CA LEU A 12 6.82 11.86 -10.37
C LEU A 12 6.90 10.41 -9.88
N LEU A 13 7.91 9.66 -10.36
CA LEU A 13 8.20 8.31 -9.91
C LEU A 13 8.53 8.24 -8.42
N ASN A 14 9.34 9.17 -7.91
CA ASN A 14 9.68 9.20 -6.48
C ASN A 14 8.45 9.47 -5.62
N ILE A 15 7.54 10.33 -6.09
CA ILE A 15 6.26 10.58 -5.41
C ILE A 15 5.42 9.30 -5.40
N ALA A 16 5.31 8.60 -6.52
CA ALA A 16 4.57 7.34 -6.59
C ALA A 16 5.15 6.28 -5.63
N SER A 17 6.48 6.17 -5.55
CA SER A 17 7.15 5.25 -4.62
C SER A 17 6.84 5.53 -3.15
N LEU A 18 6.60 6.80 -2.76
CA LEU A 18 6.20 7.14 -1.38
C LEU A 18 4.86 6.48 -1.01
N PHE A 19 3.92 6.38 -1.95
CA PHE A 19 2.62 5.74 -1.72
C PHE A 19 2.75 4.21 -1.71
N ILE A 20 3.48 3.62 -2.66
CA ILE A 20 3.68 2.16 -2.69
C ILE A 20 4.33 1.65 -1.41
N ASN A 21 5.32 2.39 -0.88
CA ASN A 21 5.99 1.99 0.36
C ASN A 21 5.10 2.08 1.60
N ARG A 22 3.87 2.61 1.46
CA ARG A 22 2.87 2.74 2.51
C ARG A 22 1.54 2.16 2.03
N PRO A 23 1.36 0.83 2.11
CA PRO A 23 0.16 0.15 1.59
C PRO A 23 -1.15 0.72 2.13
N GLU A 24 -1.16 1.28 3.34
CA GLU A 24 -2.30 1.96 3.94
C GLU A 24 -2.79 3.19 3.15
N THR A 25 -1.93 3.75 2.29
CA THR A 25 -2.23 4.92 1.46
C THR A 25 -2.68 4.56 0.03
N CYS A 26 -2.63 3.27 -0.31
CA CYS A 26 -3.01 2.76 -1.62
C CYS A 26 -4.35 2.03 -1.55
N GLU A 27 -5.14 2.14 -2.61
CA GLU A 27 -6.37 1.38 -2.80
C GLU A 27 -6.16 0.35 -3.91
N VAL A 28 -6.65 -0.86 -3.68
CA VAL A 28 -6.68 -1.96 -4.64
C VAL A 28 -8.11 -2.11 -5.14
N ARG A 29 -8.28 -2.26 -6.45
CA ARG A 29 -9.56 -2.59 -7.06
C ARG A 29 -9.53 -4.01 -7.57
N ILE A 30 -10.48 -4.82 -7.12
CA ILE A 30 -10.69 -6.20 -7.56
C ILE A 30 -11.97 -6.23 -8.39
N GLU A 31 -11.86 -6.70 -9.62
CA GLU A 31 -13.01 -6.92 -10.52
C GLU A 31 -12.79 -8.24 -11.28
N PRO A 32 -13.85 -8.99 -11.59
CA PRO A 32 -13.72 -10.20 -12.40
C PRO A 32 -13.26 -9.84 -13.80
N ASP A 33 -12.51 -10.74 -14.43
CA ASP A 33 -12.21 -10.61 -15.85
C ASP A 33 -13.50 -10.64 -16.67
N THR A 34 -13.50 -9.92 -17.78
CA THR A 34 -14.58 -9.88 -18.78
C THR A 34 -15.00 -11.27 -19.28
N ALA A 35 -14.08 -12.24 -19.30
CA ALA A 35 -14.37 -13.63 -19.64
C ALA A 35 -15.08 -14.41 -18.51
N ALA A 36 -14.94 -13.98 -17.26
CA ALA A 36 -15.52 -14.61 -16.07
C ALA A 36 -16.87 -13.99 -15.69
N GLY A 37 -17.75 -13.84 -16.69
CA GLY A 37 -19.07 -13.25 -16.52
C GLY A 37 -19.88 -13.95 -15.43
N GLY A 38 -20.27 -13.22 -14.39
CA GLY A 38 -21.16 -13.70 -13.33
C GLY A 38 -20.54 -13.78 -11.93
N MET A 39 -19.21 -13.70 -11.79
CA MET A 39 -18.59 -13.68 -10.46
C MET A 39 -18.91 -12.39 -9.70
N SER A 40 -19.29 -12.53 -8.44
CA SER A 40 -19.45 -11.47 -7.46
C SER A 40 -18.57 -11.77 -6.24
N PHE A 41 -18.34 -10.73 -5.44
CA PHE A 41 -17.59 -10.78 -4.20
C PHE A 41 -18.45 -10.31 -3.04
N HIS A 42 -18.08 -10.69 -1.83
CA HIS A 42 -18.71 -10.24 -0.61
C HIS A 42 -17.76 -9.31 0.14
N GLN A 43 -18.14 -8.04 0.27
CA GLN A 43 -17.32 -7.00 0.88
C GLN A 43 -17.87 -6.56 2.24
N CYS A 44 -17.02 -6.56 3.26
CA CYS A 44 -17.30 -5.99 4.57
C CYS A 44 -17.28 -4.46 4.49
N ARG A 45 -18.37 -3.81 4.91
CA ARG A 45 -18.52 -2.35 4.89
C ARG A 45 -17.70 -1.63 5.95
N LEU A 46 -17.33 -2.30 7.04
CA LEU A 46 -16.58 -1.69 8.16
C LEU A 46 -15.10 -1.47 7.81
N CYS A 47 -14.43 -2.48 7.24
CA CYS A 47 -13.00 -2.45 6.95
C CYS A 47 -12.64 -2.55 5.46
N GLY A 48 -13.62 -2.86 4.60
CA GLY A 48 -13.40 -3.08 3.18
C GLY A 48 -12.90 -4.48 2.82
N TYR A 49 -12.71 -5.41 3.77
CA TYR A 49 -12.28 -6.79 3.48
C TYR A 49 -13.20 -7.48 2.47
N VAL A 50 -12.63 -8.33 1.60
CA VAL A 50 -13.34 -8.97 0.49
C VAL A 50 -13.13 -10.47 0.53
N SER A 51 -14.22 -11.23 0.35
CA SER A 51 -14.15 -12.67 0.11
C SER A 51 -14.91 -13.08 -1.16
N MET A 52 -14.48 -14.18 -1.78
CA MET A 52 -15.21 -14.86 -2.83
C MET A 52 -16.48 -15.56 -2.32
N SER A 53 -16.58 -15.80 -1.01
CA SER A 53 -17.73 -16.49 -0.40
C SER A 53 -18.35 -15.64 0.70
N ARG A 54 -19.68 -15.70 0.81
CA ARG A 54 -20.40 -14.98 1.87
C ARG A 54 -19.94 -15.42 3.26
N ARG A 55 -19.80 -16.74 3.45
CA ARG A 55 -19.32 -17.34 4.70
C ARG A 55 -17.92 -16.87 5.08
N GLY A 56 -17.02 -16.65 4.10
CA GLY A 56 -15.69 -16.10 4.35
C GLY A 56 -15.77 -14.67 4.90
N ALA A 57 -16.59 -13.82 4.28
CA ALA A 57 -16.82 -12.45 4.75
C ALA A 57 -17.50 -12.41 6.12
N GLU A 58 -18.46 -13.29 6.40
CA GLU A 58 -19.10 -13.44 7.72
C GLU A 58 -18.10 -13.87 8.80
N GLY A 59 -17.24 -14.84 8.49
CA GLY A 59 -16.18 -15.28 9.39
C GLY A 59 -15.19 -14.15 9.71
N HIS A 60 -14.80 -13.37 8.70
CA HIS A 60 -13.95 -12.19 8.91
C HIS A 60 -14.66 -11.14 9.77
N LEU A 61 -15.90 -10.79 9.44
CA LEU A 61 -16.70 -9.80 10.18
C LEU A 61 -16.78 -10.17 11.67
N ALA A 62 -17.14 -11.42 11.95
CA ALA A 62 -17.26 -11.93 13.31
C ALA A 62 -15.91 -11.98 14.05
N ALA A 63 -14.82 -12.34 13.36
CA ALA A 63 -13.51 -12.45 14.01
C ALA A 63 -12.86 -11.09 14.28
N ALA A 64 -12.90 -10.18 13.29
CA ALA A 64 -12.19 -8.91 13.29
C ALA A 64 -12.95 -7.77 13.99
N HIS A 65 -14.28 -7.78 13.94
CA HIS A 65 -15.12 -6.69 14.44
C HIS A 65 -15.92 -7.03 15.70
N ILE A 66 -15.62 -8.15 16.38
CA ILE A 66 -16.34 -8.57 17.60
C ILE A 66 -16.32 -7.50 18.69
N ASP A 67 -15.22 -6.75 18.82
CA ASP A 67 -15.03 -5.75 19.87
C ASP A 67 -15.87 -4.47 19.63
N GLU A 68 -16.39 -4.27 18.42
CA GLU A 68 -17.32 -3.19 18.08
C GLU A 68 -18.72 -3.45 18.64
N TYR A 69 -19.13 -4.73 18.71
CA TYR A 69 -20.45 -5.15 19.16
C TYR A 69 -20.48 -5.65 20.60
N PHE A 70 -19.36 -6.23 21.07
CA PHE A 70 -19.27 -6.83 22.40
C PHE A 70 -18.21 -6.16 23.27
N ALA A 71 -18.47 -6.09 24.57
CA ALA A 71 -17.49 -5.82 25.60
C ALA A 71 -16.95 -7.15 26.14
N LYS A 72 -15.62 -7.24 26.30
CA LYS A 72 -14.97 -8.38 26.94
C LYS A 72 -15.08 -8.23 28.45
N GLU A 73 -15.60 -9.25 29.11
CA GLU A 73 -15.66 -9.33 30.56
C GLU A 73 -15.02 -10.62 31.04
N GLU A 74 -14.13 -10.51 32.02
CA GLU A 74 -13.61 -11.67 32.72
C GLU A 74 -14.61 -12.06 33.81
N SER A 75 -15.29 -13.18 33.61
CA SER A 75 -16.18 -13.73 34.63
C SER A 75 -15.49 -14.91 35.31
N PRO A 76 -15.41 -14.95 36.65
CA PRO A 76 -14.95 -16.14 37.35
C PRO A 76 -15.94 -17.28 37.09
N VAL A 77 -15.49 -18.32 36.40
CA VAL A 77 -16.27 -19.54 36.20
C VAL A 77 -15.89 -20.54 37.29
N GLU A 78 -16.84 -21.38 37.68
CA GLU A 78 -16.63 -22.41 38.68
C GLU A 78 -15.43 -23.29 38.32
N ALA A 79 -14.59 -23.57 39.31
CA ALA A 79 -13.39 -24.38 39.11
C ALA A 79 -13.78 -25.77 38.58
N PRO A 80 -13.03 -26.31 37.61
CA PRO A 80 -13.41 -27.55 36.96
C PRO A 80 -13.36 -28.69 38.00
N SER A 81 -14.51 -29.33 38.23
CA SER A 81 -14.63 -30.45 39.16
C SER A 81 -14.13 -31.73 38.48
N GLY A 82 -13.03 -32.28 39.01
CA GLY A 82 -12.44 -33.50 38.46
C GLY A 82 -11.01 -33.75 38.94
N ASN A 83 -10.64 -35.01 39.06
CA ASN A 83 -9.24 -35.40 39.30
C ASN A 83 -8.50 -35.44 37.95
N PHE A 84 -7.68 -34.42 37.69
CA PHE A 84 -6.92 -34.32 36.44
C PHE A 84 -5.50 -34.84 36.64
N MET A 85 -5.16 -35.96 36.00
CA MET A 85 -3.82 -36.57 36.09
C MET A 85 -2.78 -35.94 35.16
N CYS A 86 -3.22 -35.24 34.11
CA CYS A 86 -2.36 -34.61 33.13
C CYS A 86 -3.05 -33.42 32.46
N VAL A 87 -2.23 -32.49 31.97
CA VAL A 87 -2.67 -31.34 31.18
C VAL A 87 -1.97 -31.37 29.83
N ALA A 88 -2.72 -31.11 28.76
CA ALA A 88 -2.15 -30.97 27.44
C ALA A 88 -1.55 -29.57 27.28
N ARG A 89 -0.36 -29.50 26.71
CA ARG A 89 0.38 -28.28 26.40
C ARG A 89 0.72 -28.24 24.92
N CYS A 90 0.59 -27.08 24.31
CA CYS A 90 1.09 -26.85 22.95
C CYS A 90 2.62 -26.86 22.96
N GLY A 91 3.25 -27.84 22.32
CA GLY A 91 4.73 -27.95 22.24
C GLY A 91 5.40 -26.79 21.50
N LEU A 92 4.64 -26.05 20.67
CA LEU A 92 5.16 -24.89 19.92
C LEU A 92 5.11 -23.57 20.70
N SER A 93 4.11 -23.38 21.58
CA SER A 93 3.90 -22.09 22.29
C SER A 93 3.95 -22.19 23.81
N GLY A 94 3.92 -23.40 24.37
CA GLY A 94 3.78 -23.63 25.80
C GLY A 94 2.37 -23.34 26.36
N ILE A 95 1.39 -22.95 25.54
CA ILE A 95 0.02 -22.67 25.99
C ILE A 95 -0.64 -23.95 26.55
N LEU A 96 -1.30 -23.83 27.71
CA LEU A 96 -2.07 -24.90 28.33
C LEU A 96 -3.42 -25.04 27.62
N LEU A 97 -3.65 -26.21 27.02
CA LEU A 97 -4.87 -26.52 26.27
C LEU A 97 -5.94 -27.15 27.18
N GLY A 98 -5.50 -27.76 28.28
CA GLY A 98 -6.34 -28.40 29.28
C GLY A 98 -6.25 -29.93 29.26
N PRO A 99 -6.91 -30.62 30.20
CA PRO A 99 -6.92 -32.07 30.28
C PRO A 99 -7.69 -32.72 29.12
N PRO A 100 -7.26 -33.87 28.57
CA PRO A 100 -7.94 -34.54 27.46
C PRO A 100 -9.38 -34.95 27.78
N ASN A 101 -9.65 -35.21 29.06
CA ASN A 101 -10.95 -35.65 29.55
C ASN A 101 -11.92 -34.49 29.83
N HIS A 102 -11.49 -33.24 29.61
CA HIS A 102 -12.31 -32.06 29.86
C HIS A 102 -13.03 -31.60 28.59
N HIS A 103 -14.32 -31.26 28.68
CA HIS A 103 -15.16 -30.91 27.53
C HIS A 103 -14.63 -29.70 26.73
N SER A 104 -13.96 -28.74 27.40
CA SER A 104 -13.39 -27.55 26.76
C SER A 104 -12.09 -27.82 25.97
N PHE A 105 -11.49 -29.00 26.10
CA PHE A 105 -10.19 -29.31 25.50
C PHE A 105 -10.21 -29.18 23.97
N GLN A 106 -11.23 -29.75 23.32
CA GLN A 106 -11.37 -29.69 21.86
C GLN A 106 -11.72 -28.29 21.34
N GLU A 107 -12.35 -27.46 22.17
CA GLU A 107 -12.65 -26.05 21.85
C GLU A 107 -11.36 -25.22 21.91
N LYS A 108 -10.60 -25.33 23.00
CA LYS A 108 -9.32 -24.61 23.20
C LYS A 108 -8.27 -24.96 22.15
N ILE A 109 -8.19 -26.22 21.69
CA ILE A 109 -7.32 -26.62 20.56
C ILE A 109 -7.67 -25.82 19.30
N ARG A 110 -8.96 -25.76 18.95
CA ARG A 110 -9.43 -25.05 17.75
C ARG A 110 -9.17 -23.55 17.83
N ASP A 111 -9.32 -22.96 19.02
CA ASP A 111 -9.08 -21.53 19.24
C ASP A 111 -7.60 -21.17 19.13
N VAL A 112 -6.70 -21.94 19.77
CA VAL A 112 -5.25 -21.70 19.69
C VAL A 112 -4.75 -21.94 18.27
N HIS A 113 -5.25 -22.97 17.60
CA HIS A 113 -4.96 -23.25 16.19
C HIS A 113 -5.37 -22.08 15.28
N ARG A 114 -6.63 -21.63 15.38
CA ARG A 114 -7.15 -20.52 14.57
C ARG A 114 -6.40 -19.21 14.82
N SER A 115 -6.05 -18.91 16.08
CA SER A 115 -5.43 -17.64 16.45
C SER A 115 -3.93 -17.56 16.17
N ARG A 116 -3.18 -18.67 16.29
CA ARG A 116 -1.71 -18.65 16.17
C ARG A 116 -1.12 -19.53 15.08
N TYR A 117 -1.85 -20.55 14.64
CA TYR A 117 -1.33 -21.59 13.73
C TYR A 117 -2.27 -21.86 12.54
N SER A 118 -3.02 -20.85 12.09
CA SER A 118 -3.98 -20.95 10.98
C SER A 118 -3.34 -21.38 9.64
N HIS A 119 -2.02 -21.21 9.50
CA HIS A 119 -1.25 -21.62 8.33
C HIS A 119 -0.93 -23.13 8.29
N MET A 120 -1.10 -23.84 9.40
CA MET A 120 -0.82 -25.27 9.53
C MET A 120 -2.14 -26.07 9.51
N PRO A 121 -2.22 -27.25 8.88
CA PRO A 121 -3.38 -28.13 9.02
C PRO A 121 -3.62 -28.55 10.48
N ILE A 122 -4.88 -28.65 10.92
CA ILE A 122 -5.22 -28.96 12.32
C ILE A 122 -4.68 -30.32 12.78
N ASP A 123 -4.62 -31.31 11.90
CA ASP A 123 -4.09 -32.64 12.22
C ASP A 123 -2.57 -32.63 12.41
N GLU A 124 -1.87 -31.73 11.72
CA GLU A 124 -0.44 -31.50 11.94
C GLU A 124 -0.21 -30.77 13.27
N TYR A 125 -1.04 -29.76 13.57
CA TYR A 125 -0.99 -29.07 14.86
C TYR A 125 -1.22 -30.03 16.04
N ARG A 126 -2.16 -30.97 15.90
CA ARG A 126 -2.45 -31.99 16.93
C ARG A 126 -1.25 -32.87 17.28
N ARG A 127 -0.32 -33.11 16.36
CA ARG A 127 0.90 -33.88 16.60
C ARG A 127 1.89 -33.18 17.52
N HIS A 128 1.78 -31.85 17.65
CA HIS A 128 2.63 -31.02 18.50
C HIS A 128 2.05 -30.82 19.90
N ILE A 129 0.96 -31.51 20.25
CA ILE A 129 0.35 -31.43 21.58
C ILE A 129 1.03 -32.44 22.50
N GLU A 130 1.64 -31.94 23.57
CA GLU A 130 2.34 -32.75 24.57
C GLU A 130 1.46 -32.96 25.81
N MET A 131 1.48 -34.17 26.33
CA MET A 131 0.78 -34.52 27.57
C MET A 131 1.73 -34.41 28.75
N VAL A 132 1.55 -33.39 29.59
CA VAL A 132 2.43 -33.12 30.73
C VAL A 132 1.74 -33.52 32.03
N ARG A 133 2.43 -34.32 32.85
CA ARG A 133 1.98 -34.79 34.17
C ARG A 133 2.66 -33.98 35.28
N ASP A 134 2.45 -32.67 35.26
CA ASP A 134 3.00 -31.74 36.25
C ASP A 134 1.85 -31.13 37.07
N PRO A 135 1.80 -31.38 38.40
CA PRO A 135 0.81 -30.79 39.30
C PRO A 135 0.76 -29.24 39.23
N ALA A 136 1.91 -28.58 39.02
CA ALA A 136 1.96 -27.12 38.94
C ALA A 136 1.26 -26.59 37.68
N LEU A 137 1.43 -27.26 36.53
CA LEU A 137 0.75 -26.89 35.28
C LEU A 137 -0.75 -27.20 35.31
N ILE A 138 -1.16 -28.26 36.02
CA ILE A 138 -2.57 -28.58 36.22
C ILE A 138 -3.23 -27.47 37.03
N GLU A 139 -2.58 -26.99 38.09
CA GLU A 139 -3.12 -25.91 38.92
C GLU A 139 -3.10 -24.57 38.17
N ALA A 140 -2.04 -24.27 37.41
CA ALA A 140 -1.99 -23.11 36.54
C ALA A 140 -3.12 -23.13 35.48
N TRP A 141 -3.40 -24.29 34.89
CA TRP A 141 -4.53 -24.45 33.99
C TRP A 141 -5.87 -24.22 34.70
N LYS A 142 -6.07 -24.74 35.91
CA LYS A 142 -7.31 -24.47 36.68
C LYS A 142 -7.47 -22.97 36.95
N GLN A 143 -6.41 -22.28 37.32
CA GLN A 143 -6.43 -20.83 37.55
C GLN A 143 -6.73 -20.05 36.25
N GLU A 144 -6.16 -20.45 35.12
CA GLU A 144 -6.50 -19.88 33.80
C GLU A 144 -7.95 -20.21 33.42
N TYR A 145 -8.42 -21.42 33.72
CA TYR A 145 -9.77 -21.88 33.40
C TYR A 145 -10.83 -21.11 34.19
N VAL A 146 -10.54 -20.69 35.42
CA VAL A 146 -11.42 -19.81 36.20
C VAL A 146 -11.58 -18.44 35.52
N LYS A 147 -10.54 -17.95 34.84
CA LYS A 147 -10.55 -16.68 34.12
C LYS A 147 -11.02 -16.89 32.68
N GLN A 148 -12.33 -16.97 32.47
CA GLN A 148 -12.89 -17.02 31.11
C GLN A 148 -13.33 -15.64 30.64
N THR A 149 -12.87 -15.27 29.45
CA THR A 149 -13.38 -14.11 28.72
C THR A 149 -14.77 -14.43 28.18
N ARG A 150 -15.78 -13.70 28.65
CA ARG A 150 -17.11 -13.69 28.08
C ARG A 150 -17.36 -12.38 27.34
N TYR A 151 -18.27 -12.43 26.38
CA TYR A 151 -18.63 -11.32 25.52
C TYR A 151 -20.03 -10.87 25.93
N ARG A 152 -20.15 -9.63 26.42
CA ARG A 152 -21.44 -9.01 26.70
C ARG A 152 -21.77 -8.04 25.59
N LEU A 153 -23.00 -8.12 25.08
CA LEU A 153 -23.46 -7.26 24.01
C LEU A 153 -23.50 -5.79 24.49
N ARG A 154 -22.93 -4.87 23.71
CA ARG A 154 -22.96 -3.43 24.03
C ARG A 154 -24.36 -2.87 23.82
N GLU A 155 -24.77 -1.93 24.67
CA GLU A 155 -26.07 -1.25 24.53
C GLU A 155 -26.23 -0.53 23.18
N SER A 156 -25.12 -0.06 22.58
CA SER A 156 -25.08 0.57 21.26
C SER A 156 -25.43 -0.35 20.09
N SER A 157 -25.54 -1.66 20.31
CA SER A 157 -25.92 -2.64 19.27
C SER A 157 -27.42 -2.68 18.98
N GLY A 158 -28.26 -1.98 19.77
CA GLY A 158 -29.70 -1.87 19.56
C GLY A 158 -30.50 -3.15 19.84
N ALA A 159 -29.85 -4.24 20.27
CA ALA A 159 -30.49 -5.48 20.66
C ALA A 159 -30.62 -5.60 22.19
N PRO A 160 -31.63 -6.33 22.70
CA PRO A 160 -31.82 -6.50 24.14
C PRO A 160 -30.56 -7.13 24.74
N SER A 161 -30.13 -6.60 25.90
CA SER A 161 -28.95 -7.07 26.61
C SER A 161 -29.05 -8.57 26.86
N ALA A 162 -28.34 -9.36 26.06
CA ALA A 162 -28.20 -10.79 26.26
C ALA A 162 -27.17 -11.02 27.37
N GLY A 163 -27.35 -12.11 28.13
CA GLY A 163 -26.37 -12.55 29.13
C GLY A 163 -24.98 -12.75 28.51
N PRO A 164 -23.91 -12.72 29.34
CA PRO A 164 -22.54 -12.86 28.85
C PRO A 164 -22.35 -14.23 28.18
N MET A 165 -21.94 -14.21 26.91
CA MET A 165 -21.86 -15.39 26.04
C MET A 165 -20.42 -15.76 25.69
N LYS A 166 -20.22 -16.98 25.20
CA LYS A 166 -18.89 -17.44 24.71
C LYS A 166 -18.54 -16.76 23.40
N ARG A 167 -17.25 -16.79 23.01
CA ARG A 167 -16.79 -16.24 21.73
C ARG A 167 -17.56 -16.82 20.54
N ALA A 168 -17.74 -18.14 20.49
CA ALA A 168 -18.44 -18.79 19.39
C ALA A 168 -19.91 -18.36 19.27
N GLU A 169 -20.59 -18.15 20.40
CA GLU A 169 -21.97 -17.65 20.45
C GLU A 169 -22.05 -16.19 19.99
N ALA A 170 -21.08 -15.36 20.41
CA ALA A 170 -20.98 -13.97 19.95
C ALA A 170 -20.69 -13.88 18.44
N GLU A 171 -19.78 -14.70 17.91
CA GLU A 171 -19.50 -14.79 16.47
C GLU A 171 -20.76 -15.21 15.70
N ALA A 172 -21.51 -16.19 16.20
CA ALA A 172 -22.77 -16.64 15.60
C ALA A 172 -23.85 -15.54 15.64
N TRP A 173 -23.92 -14.78 16.73
CA TRP A 173 -24.83 -13.64 16.84
C TRP A 173 -24.51 -12.54 15.81
N ILE A 174 -23.22 -12.21 15.61
CA ILE A 174 -22.80 -11.24 14.58
C ILE A 174 -23.19 -11.74 13.19
N ALA A 175 -22.94 -13.02 12.90
CA ALA A 175 -23.32 -13.61 11.62
C ALA A 175 -24.85 -13.56 11.39
N ALA A 176 -25.66 -13.77 12.42
CA ALA A 176 -27.12 -13.77 12.30
C ALA A 176 -27.75 -12.36 12.26
N ASN A 177 -27.23 -11.42 13.02
CA ASN A 177 -27.88 -10.12 13.25
C ASN A 177 -27.21 -8.94 12.52
N VAL A 178 -25.94 -9.07 12.16
CA VAL A 178 -25.13 -7.97 11.60
C VAL A 178 -24.76 -8.20 10.14
N ALA A 179 -24.52 -9.45 9.74
CA ALA A 179 -23.99 -9.81 8.43
C ALA A 179 -24.79 -9.22 7.26
N ASP A 180 -26.11 -9.30 7.28
CA ASP A 180 -26.98 -8.78 6.21
C ASP A 180 -26.76 -7.27 5.97
N THR A 181 -26.48 -6.51 7.03
CA THR A 181 -26.27 -5.06 6.95
C THR A 181 -24.83 -4.69 6.61
N GLN A 182 -23.85 -5.45 7.09
CA GLN A 182 -22.43 -5.11 6.95
C GLN A 182 -21.73 -5.80 5.78
N ILE A 183 -22.35 -6.80 5.16
CA ILE A 183 -21.79 -7.49 4.01
C ILE A 183 -22.56 -7.09 2.76
N ALA A 184 -21.85 -6.54 1.79
CA ALA A 184 -22.36 -6.19 0.48
C ALA A 184 -21.94 -7.22 -0.55
N GLU A 185 -22.85 -7.68 -1.40
CA GLU A 185 -22.46 -8.36 -2.65
C GLU A 185 -22.09 -7.30 -3.70
N VAL A 186 -20.87 -7.39 -4.25
CA VAL A 186 -20.31 -6.41 -5.18
C VAL A 186 -19.63 -7.10 -6.34
N ARG A 187 -19.73 -6.53 -7.55
CA ARG A 187 -18.90 -6.97 -8.70
C ARG A 187 -17.53 -6.33 -8.74
N LYS A 188 -17.41 -5.13 -8.19
CA LYS A 188 -16.15 -4.38 -8.11
C LYS A 188 -15.93 -4.03 -6.66
N ALA A 189 -14.91 -4.61 -6.07
CA ALA A 189 -14.53 -4.31 -4.71
C ALA A 189 -13.33 -3.37 -4.71
N ALA A 190 -13.41 -2.34 -3.88
CA ALA A 190 -12.33 -1.39 -3.65
C ALA A 190 -11.97 -1.42 -2.17
N LEU A 191 -10.71 -1.67 -1.86
CA LEU A 191 -10.23 -1.84 -0.49
C LEU A 191 -8.79 -1.35 -0.35
N ARG A 192 -8.38 -1.01 0.87
CA ARG A 192 -7.00 -0.59 1.12
C ARG A 192 -6.01 -1.73 0.85
N ALA A 193 -4.83 -1.38 0.36
CA ALA A 193 -3.83 -2.37 -0.04
C ALA A 193 -3.28 -3.17 1.16
N ASP A 194 -3.25 -2.60 2.36
CA ASP A 194 -2.86 -3.35 3.56
C ASP A 194 -3.88 -4.44 3.93
N VAL A 195 -5.18 -4.17 3.76
CA VAL A 195 -6.25 -5.18 3.96
C VAL A 195 -6.25 -6.21 2.83
N ALA A 196 -6.05 -5.78 1.58
CA ALA A 196 -5.99 -6.68 0.43
C ALA A 196 -4.86 -7.72 0.53
N ARG A 197 -3.83 -7.45 1.32
CA ARG A 197 -2.69 -8.34 1.55
C ARG A 197 -2.89 -9.32 2.71
N THR A 198 -4.02 -9.23 3.41
CA THR A 198 -4.41 -10.16 4.49
C THR A 198 -5.63 -11.00 4.13
N LEU A 199 -6.02 -11.05 2.85
CA LEU A 199 -7.14 -11.86 2.39
C LEU A 199 -6.87 -13.35 2.61
N ASP A 200 -7.89 -14.06 3.09
CA ASP A 200 -7.80 -15.50 3.35
C ASP A 200 -7.97 -16.33 2.06
N ASP A 201 -8.71 -15.78 1.08
CA ASP A 201 -8.95 -16.39 -0.21
C ASP A 201 -7.67 -16.40 -1.05
N ARG A 202 -7.02 -17.57 -1.14
CA ARG A 202 -5.75 -17.76 -1.86
C ARG A 202 -5.75 -17.25 -3.31
N PRO A 203 -6.81 -17.44 -4.13
CA PRO A 203 -6.84 -16.89 -5.48
C PRO A 203 -6.84 -15.36 -5.53
N LEU A 204 -7.59 -14.72 -4.62
CA LEU A 204 -7.62 -13.26 -4.50
C LEU A 204 -6.26 -12.74 -4.02
N LEU A 205 -5.72 -13.35 -2.96
CA LEU A 205 -4.44 -12.96 -2.39
C LEU A 205 -3.32 -13.03 -3.43
N ARG A 206 -3.22 -14.13 -4.20
CA ARG A 206 -2.23 -14.26 -5.28
C ARG A 206 -2.37 -13.16 -6.33
N SER A 207 -3.61 -12.87 -6.73
CA SER A 207 -3.89 -11.82 -7.73
C SER A 207 -3.46 -10.44 -7.23
N VAL A 208 -3.73 -10.14 -5.96
CA VAL A 208 -3.28 -8.90 -5.30
C VAL A 208 -1.76 -8.84 -5.24
N GLU A 209 -1.09 -9.91 -4.82
CA GLU A 209 0.38 -9.98 -4.74
C GLU A 209 1.04 -9.79 -6.12
N GLU A 210 0.50 -10.42 -7.16
CA GLU A 210 1.00 -10.25 -8.53
C GLU A 210 0.84 -8.80 -9.01
N ALA A 211 -0.32 -8.19 -8.80
CA ALA A 211 -0.56 -6.80 -9.16
C ALA A 211 0.37 -5.85 -8.37
N TRP A 212 0.52 -6.09 -7.07
CA TRP A 212 1.40 -5.32 -6.20
C TRP A 212 2.86 -5.41 -6.65
N ASN A 213 3.34 -6.61 -6.97
CA ASN A 213 4.71 -6.83 -7.47
C ASN A 213 4.97 -6.10 -8.80
N ARG A 214 3.96 -5.96 -9.66
CA ARG A 214 4.07 -5.17 -10.90
C ARG A 214 4.21 -3.68 -10.59
N GLU A 215 3.40 -3.16 -9.67
CA GLU A 215 3.43 -1.75 -9.27
C GLU A 215 4.74 -1.39 -8.52
N VAL A 216 5.27 -2.27 -7.67
CA VAL A 216 6.57 -2.09 -7.00
C VAL A 216 7.71 -1.95 -8.02
N LYS A 217 7.69 -2.74 -9.10
CA LYS A 217 8.69 -2.64 -10.17
C LYS A 217 8.55 -1.33 -10.94
N PHE A 218 7.32 -0.97 -11.29
CA PHE A 218 7.04 0.32 -11.93
C PHE A 218 5.57 0.74 -11.69
N PRO A 219 5.32 1.86 -10.97
CA PRO A 219 4.02 2.22 -10.41
C PRO A 219 3.06 2.83 -11.45
N ARG A 220 2.74 2.10 -12.52
CA ARG A 220 1.99 2.65 -13.67
C ARG A 220 0.62 3.18 -13.26
N SER A 221 -0.15 2.39 -12.52
CA SER A 221 -1.51 2.75 -12.16
C SER A 221 -1.53 3.96 -11.24
N LEU A 222 -0.59 4.00 -10.28
CA LEU A 222 -0.42 5.14 -9.39
C LEU A 222 0.06 6.40 -10.13
N LEU A 223 0.96 6.29 -11.10
CA LEU A 223 1.39 7.43 -11.90
C LEU A 223 0.21 8.08 -12.64
N VAL A 224 -0.69 7.26 -13.22
CA VAL A 224 -1.90 7.75 -13.88
C VAL A 224 -2.83 8.45 -12.90
N ALA A 225 -3.10 7.83 -11.74
CA ALA A 225 -3.94 8.42 -10.70
C ALA A 225 -3.35 9.73 -10.14
N LEU A 226 -2.04 9.75 -9.89
CA LEU A 226 -1.32 10.92 -9.39
C LEU A 226 -1.33 12.06 -10.40
N ARG A 227 -1.22 11.80 -11.71
CA ARG A 227 -1.38 12.87 -12.72
C ARG A 227 -2.71 13.58 -12.56
N GLY A 228 -3.81 12.82 -12.48
CA GLY A 228 -5.14 13.38 -12.29
C GLY A 228 -5.26 14.20 -11.02
N ALA A 229 -4.80 13.66 -9.88
CA ALA A 229 -4.86 14.35 -8.60
C ALA A 229 -3.99 15.62 -8.56
N LEU A 230 -2.72 15.52 -8.99
CA LEU A 230 -1.77 16.63 -8.94
C LEU A 230 -2.17 17.78 -9.86
N VAL A 231 -2.64 17.49 -11.07
CA VAL A 231 -3.04 18.52 -12.03
C VAL A 231 -4.39 19.13 -11.68
N HIS A 232 -5.42 18.31 -11.42
CA HIS A 232 -6.78 18.82 -11.26
C HIS A 232 -7.10 19.28 -9.84
N ARG A 233 -6.60 18.59 -8.80
CA ARG A 233 -6.92 18.94 -7.41
C ARG A 233 -5.90 19.87 -6.77
N TYR A 234 -4.62 19.72 -7.12
CA TYR A 234 -3.53 20.50 -6.53
C TYR A 234 -2.97 21.59 -7.44
N HIS A 235 -3.48 21.71 -8.67
CA HIS A 235 -3.06 22.69 -9.69
C HIS A 235 -1.54 22.70 -9.93
N MET A 236 -0.93 21.52 -9.95
CA MET A 236 0.49 21.34 -10.22
C MET A 236 0.73 21.10 -11.71
N HIS A 237 1.94 21.40 -12.16
CA HIS A 237 2.38 21.21 -13.53
C HIS A 237 3.28 19.99 -13.65
N ILE A 238 3.00 19.13 -14.62
CA ILE A 238 3.80 17.94 -14.94
C ILE A 238 4.46 18.14 -16.29
N PHE A 239 5.77 17.91 -16.35
CA PHE A 239 6.58 18.15 -17.54
C PHE A 239 7.73 17.14 -17.62
N ARG A 240 8.35 17.05 -18.80
CA ARG A 240 9.57 16.26 -18.99
C ARG A 240 10.81 17.14 -18.82
N ALA A 241 11.84 16.60 -18.19
CA ALA A 241 13.13 17.28 -18.07
C ALA A 241 14.29 16.27 -18.01
N GLY A 242 15.51 16.74 -18.29
CA GLY A 242 16.73 15.93 -18.29
C GLY A 242 16.64 14.76 -19.29
N LYS A 243 17.03 13.56 -18.87
CA LYS A 243 17.02 12.33 -19.68
C LYS A 243 15.61 11.73 -19.94
N GLY A 244 14.57 12.55 -19.97
CA GLY A 244 13.20 12.13 -20.30
C GLY A 244 12.31 11.72 -19.12
N GLY A 245 12.73 11.99 -17.87
CA GLY A 245 11.91 11.73 -16.69
C GLY A 245 10.75 12.72 -16.56
N TYR A 246 9.63 12.28 -15.98
CA TYR A 246 8.51 13.17 -15.62
C TYR A 246 8.73 13.78 -14.23
N PHE A 247 8.58 15.10 -14.15
CA PHE A 247 8.66 15.88 -12.92
C PHE A 247 7.35 16.61 -12.66
N VAL A 248 7.11 16.93 -11.39
CA VAL A 248 6.01 17.79 -10.97
C VAL A 248 6.52 19.00 -10.19
N CYS A 249 5.95 20.17 -10.48
CA CYS A 249 6.24 21.43 -9.80
C CYS A 249 4.96 22.28 -9.67
N SER A 250 4.94 23.22 -8.73
CA SER A 250 3.87 24.23 -8.65
C SER A 250 4.01 25.35 -9.68
N ILE A 251 5.19 25.51 -10.28
CA ILE A 251 5.48 26.53 -11.29
C ILE A 251 5.42 25.87 -12.66
N ARG A 252 4.76 26.52 -13.62
CA ARG A 252 4.72 26.08 -15.01
C ARG A 252 6.06 26.38 -15.67
N PRO A 253 6.79 25.38 -16.21
CA PRO A 253 7.98 25.66 -16.99
C PRO A 253 7.60 26.39 -18.29
N VAL A 254 8.32 27.48 -18.56
CA VAL A 254 8.16 28.30 -19.76
C VAL A 254 9.57 28.58 -20.30
N PRO A 255 10.00 27.93 -21.39
CA PRO A 255 11.30 28.19 -21.99
C PRO A 255 11.46 29.68 -22.32
N LEU A 256 12.63 30.25 -22.01
CA LEU A 256 13.01 31.61 -22.43
C LEU A 256 14.17 31.53 -23.42
N GLU A 257 13.99 32.14 -24.59
CA GLU A 257 15.07 32.23 -25.56
C GLU A 257 16.07 33.32 -25.14
N PRO A 258 17.39 33.03 -25.12
CA PRO A 258 18.39 33.98 -24.61
C PRO A 258 18.52 35.28 -25.42
N GLN A 259 18.05 35.26 -26.66
CA GLN A 259 18.05 36.41 -27.57
C GLN A 259 17.13 37.54 -27.07
N HIS A 260 16.08 37.23 -26.33
CA HIS A 260 15.14 38.21 -25.77
C HIS A 260 15.50 38.66 -24.34
N ALA A 261 16.63 38.18 -23.79
CA ALA A 261 17.04 38.43 -22.43
C ALA A 261 18.18 39.44 -22.33
N VAL A 262 18.25 40.12 -21.19
CA VAL A 262 19.38 40.98 -20.77
C VAL A 262 20.65 40.12 -20.64
N GLU A 263 21.82 40.71 -20.90
CA GLU A 263 23.12 40.02 -20.95
C GLU A 263 23.37 39.12 -19.73
N ALA A 264 23.16 39.62 -18.51
CA ALA A 264 23.33 38.83 -17.29
C ALA A 264 22.42 37.57 -17.22
N ILE A 265 21.21 37.64 -17.76
CA ILE A 265 20.27 36.51 -17.82
C ILE A 265 20.66 35.55 -18.95
N ARG A 266 21.13 36.09 -20.09
CA ARG A 266 21.61 35.33 -21.24
C ARG A 266 22.78 34.43 -20.85
N ASP A 267 23.73 34.95 -20.08
CA ASP A 267 24.89 34.18 -19.60
C ASP A 267 24.46 32.98 -18.75
N VAL A 268 23.53 33.21 -17.81
CA VAL A 268 22.97 32.15 -16.96
C VAL A 268 22.27 31.07 -17.80
N LEU A 269 21.41 31.46 -18.74
CA LEU A 269 20.67 30.52 -19.58
C LEU A 269 21.58 29.73 -20.52
N THR A 270 22.63 30.35 -21.03
CA THR A 270 23.60 29.72 -21.94
C THR A 270 24.42 28.69 -21.16
N TYR A 271 24.96 29.09 -20.01
CA TYR A 271 25.73 28.17 -19.16
C TYR A 271 24.94 26.92 -18.75
N LEU A 272 23.66 27.09 -18.34
CA LEU A 272 22.81 25.97 -17.93
C LEU A 272 22.36 25.07 -19.09
N ARG A 273 22.37 25.58 -20.33
CA ARG A 273 22.13 24.79 -21.53
C ARG A 273 23.30 23.87 -21.84
N ASP A 274 24.52 24.40 -21.70
CA ASP A 274 25.74 23.65 -21.95
C ASP A 274 26.07 22.69 -20.80
N ASN A 275 25.63 23.00 -19.58
CA ASN A 275 25.89 22.24 -18.36
C ASN A 275 24.60 21.90 -17.59
N PRO A 276 23.72 21.03 -18.15
CA PRO A 276 22.48 20.65 -17.49
C PRO A 276 22.77 19.88 -16.19
N GLY A 277 22.04 20.20 -15.11
CA GLY A 277 22.23 19.56 -13.81
C GLY A 277 23.30 20.23 -12.92
N SER A 278 23.76 21.42 -13.28
CA SER A 278 24.68 22.21 -12.47
C SER A 278 24.01 22.74 -11.20
N THR A 279 24.78 22.91 -10.12
CA THR A 279 24.32 23.53 -8.87
C THR A 279 24.51 25.04 -8.91
N ARG A 280 23.81 25.76 -8.02
CA ARG A 280 23.94 27.22 -7.87
C ARG A 280 25.39 27.65 -7.64
N GLU A 281 26.10 26.94 -6.77
CA GLU A 281 27.52 27.18 -6.45
C GLU A 281 28.42 27.04 -7.68
N LYS A 282 28.26 25.96 -8.46
CA LYS A 282 29.07 25.72 -9.67
C LYS A 282 28.81 26.76 -10.75
N MET A 283 27.54 27.16 -10.91
CA MET A 283 27.16 28.22 -11.85
C MET A 283 27.76 29.57 -11.45
N LEU A 284 27.70 29.93 -10.16
CA LEU A 284 28.32 31.17 -9.66
C LEU A 284 29.84 31.15 -9.88
N ALA A 285 30.51 30.05 -9.54
CA ALA A 285 31.95 29.90 -9.72
C ALA A 285 32.38 30.03 -11.20
N ALA A 286 31.55 29.57 -12.14
CA ALA A 286 31.84 29.66 -13.57
C ALA A 286 31.57 31.06 -14.16
N LEU A 287 30.47 31.72 -13.75
CA LEU A 287 30.10 33.03 -14.28
C LEU A 287 30.89 34.18 -13.63
N ARG A 288 31.29 34.02 -12.36
CA ARG A 288 32.03 35.00 -11.56
C ARG A 288 33.08 34.29 -10.69
N PRO A 289 34.21 33.87 -11.29
CA PRO A 289 35.27 33.19 -10.53
C PRO A 289 35.81 34.10 -9.42
N GLY A 290 35.90 33.57 -8.18
CA GLY A 290 36.49 34.26 -7.03
C GLY A 290 35.54 35.12 -6.18
N VAL A 291 34.24 35.15 -6.50
CA VAL A 291 33.23 35.91 -5.72
C VAL A 291 32.54 34.98 -4.72
N SER A 292 32.42 35.39 -3.45
CA SER A 292 31.69 34.60 -2.44
C SER A 292 30.19 34.87 -2.52
N GLU A 293 29.35 33.94 -2.04
CA GLU A 293 27.88 34.10 -2.07
C GLU A 293 27.35 35.38 -1.37
N GLY A 294 28.16 35.99 -0.48
CA GLY A 294 27.80 37.20 0.26
C GLY A 294 27.99 38.52 -0.49
N ASP A 295 28.72 38.52 -1.61
CA ASP A 295 29.11 39.73 -2.34
C ASP A 295 27.95 40.35 -3.13
N PRO A 296 27.94 41.67 -3.35
CA PRO A 296 26.89 42.37 -4.10
C PRO A 296 26.68 41.80 -5.51
N ALA A 297 27.77 41.43 -6.19
CA ALA A 297 27.73 40.84 -7.53
C ALA A 297 27.14 39.42 -7.55
N ALA A 298 27.37 38.62 -6.51
CA ALA A 298 26.72 37.32 -6.37
C ALA A 298 25.22 37.47 -6.10
N LYS A 299 24.82 38.46 -5.28
CA LYS A 299 23.41 38.77 -4.99
C LYS A 299 22.63 39.18 -6.23
N GLU A 300 23.24 39.90 -7.17
CA GLU A 300 22.60 40.27 -8.43
C GLU A 300 22.29 39.04 -9.29
N VAL A 301 23.28 38.17 -9.51
CA VAL A 301 23.12 36.92 -10.29
C VAL A 301 22.12 35.98 -9.63
N LEU A 302 22.18 35.84 -8.29
CA LEU A 302 21.24 35.04 -7.52
C LEU A 302 19.83 35.63 -7.53
N GLY A 303 19.70 36.96 -7.55
CA GLY A 303 18.42 37.66 -7.69
C GLY A 303 17.77 37.38 -9.05
N HIS A 304 18.55 37.49 -10.13
CA HIS A 304 18.10 37.10 -11.47
C HIS A 304 17.71 35.63 -11.53
N LEU A 305 18.50 34.73 -10.94
CA LEU A 305 18.19 33.30 -10.86
C LEU A 305 16.86 33.05 -10.13
N ALA A 306 16.66 33.68 -8.97
CA ALA A 306 15.42 33.52 -8.19
C ALA A 306 14.18 33.96 -9.00
N TRP A 307 14.29 35.07 -9.73
CA TRP A 307 13.23 35.54 -10.62
C TRP A 307 12.98 34.57 -11.79
N LEU A 308 14.04 34.03 -12.40
CA LEU A 308 13.93 33.05 -13.49
C LEU A 308 13.25 31.76 -13.03
N ILE A 309 13.54 31.29 -11.81
CA ILE A 309 12.87 30.13 -11.21
C ILE A 309 11.40 30.46 -10.94
N GLU A 310 11.10 31.63 -10.37
CA GLU A 310 9.72 32.05 -10.07
C GLU A 310 8.84 32.17 -11.32
N ARG A 311 9.40 32.64 -12.43
CA ARG A 311 8.72 32.73 -13.72
C ARG A 311 8.69 31.41 -14.49
N GLY A 312 9.40 30.39 -14.03
CA GLY A 312 9.46 29.08 -14.68
C GLY A 312 10.41 28.98 -15.86
N HIS A 313 11.30 29.96 -16.05
CA HIS A 313 12.33 29.95 -17.08
C HIS A 313 13.52 29.05 -16.74
N ILE A 314 13.70 28.73 -15.45
CA ILE A 314 14.66 27.74 -14.95
C ILE A 314 13.92 26.77 -14.04
N ILE A 315 14.25 25.49 -14.16
CA ILE A 315 13.76 24.42 -13.31
C ILE A 315 14.80 24.17 -12.21
N GLU A 316 14.40 24.33 -10.96
CA GLU A 316 15.14 23.83 -9.81
C GLU A 316 14.60 22.47 -9.38
N PHE A 317 15.47 21.47 -9.29
CA PHE A 317 15.12 20.12 -8.86
C PHE A 317 15.24 19.96 -7.34
N PHE A 318 14.65 18.87 -6.83
CA PHE A 318 14.67 18.54 -5.40
C PHE A 318 16.07 18.42 -4.79
N ASP A 319 17.06 18.02 -5.59
CA ASP A 319 18.47 17.85 -5.22
C ASP A 319 19.30 19.15 -5.34
N GLY A 320 18.67 20.26 -5.72
CA GLY A 320 19.32 21.58 -5.86
C GLY A 320 20.02 21.79 -7.21
N THR A 321 19.89 20.85 -8.14
CA THR A 321 20.39 21.02 -9.52
C THR A 321 19.43 21.89 -10.34
N LEU A 322 19.99 22.56 -11.36
CA LEU A 322 19.28 23.49 -12.22
C LEU A 322 19.28 23.00 -13.68
N SER A 323 18.20 23.28 -14.40
CA SER A 323 18.11 23.01 -15.84
C SER A 323 17.16 24.00 -16.52
N VAL A 324 17.37 24.24 -17.80
CA VAL A 324 16.47 25.04 -18.64
C VAL A 324 15.31 24.13 -19.12
N PRO A 325 14.05 24.60 -19.11
CA PRO A 325 12.93 23.86 -19.68
C PRO A 325 13.16 23.50 -21.15
N LEU A 326 12.80 22.28 -21.54
CA LEU A 326 12.81 21.84 -22.93
C LEU A 326 11.82 22.67 -23.75
N GLY A 327 12.25 23.17 -24.90
CA GLY A 327 11.38 23.86 -25.86
C GLY A 327 10.44 22.89 -26.56
N ARG A 328 9.26 23.37 -27.01
CA ARG A 328 8.30 22.58 -27.82
C ARG A 328 8.94 21.89 -29.04
N SER A 329 10.03 22.44 -29.57
CA SER A 329 10.76 21.90 -30.71
C SER A 329 11.45 20.56 -30.42
N GLU A 330 11.83 20.30 -29.17
CA GLU A 330 12.52 19.05 -28.75
C GLU A 330 11.56 17.95 -28.28
N GLU A 331 10.26 18.24 -28.13
CA GLU A 331 9.24 17.24 -27.75
C GLU A 331 8.89 16.27 -28.90
N SER A 332 9.42 16.48 -30.12
CA SER A 332 9.00 15.79 -31.35
C SER A 332 10.11 15.08 -32.15
N SER A 333 11.13 14.51 -31.49
CA SER A 333 11.98 13.51 -32.14
C SER A 333 11.92 12.17 -31.41
N PRO A 334 11.13 11.19 -31.89
CA PRO A 334 11.43 9.80 -31.59
C PRO A 334 12.78 9.51 -32.26
N ALA A 335 13.79 9.19 -31.46
CA ALA A 335 15.07 8.71 -31.96
C ALA A 335 14.82 7.55 -32.94
N GLY A 336 15.28 7.71 -34.17
CA GLY A 336 14.96 6.84 -35.29
C GLY A 336 15.36 5.40 -35.05
N SER A 337 14.40 4.49 -35.19
CA SER A 337 14.70 3.15 -35.69
C SER A 337 14.91 3.28 -37.19
N ALA A 338 16.17 3.29 -37.62
CA ALA A 338 16.49 3.02 -39.01
C ALA A 338 16.00 1.60 -39.35
N VAL A 339 14.87 1.51 -40.04
CA VAL A 339 14.46 0.32 -40.78
C VAL A 339 15.26 0.36 -42.09
N PRO A 340 16.11 -0.64 -42.40
CA PRO A 340 16.75 -0.69 -43.70
C PRO A 340 15.70 -0.97 -44.79
N PRO A 341 15.87 -0.42 -46.00
CA PRO A 341 14.85 -0.48 -47.04
C PRO A 341 14.67 -1.91 -47.56
N SER A 342 13.39 -2.30 -47.66
CA SER A 342 12.91 -3.46 -48.40
C SER A 342 13.20 -3.29 -49.89
N GLY A 343 14.09 -4.12 -50.44
CA GLY A 343 14.19 -4.38 -51.88
C GLY A 343 13.35 -5.61 -52.22
N GLU A 344 12.25 -5.38 -52.95
CA GLU A 344 11.51 -6.44 -53.64
C GLU A 344 12.22 -6.84 -54.94
N ASP A 345 12.08 -8.13 -55.25
CA ASP A 345 12.15 -8.81 -56.55
C ASP A 345 13.48 -8.93 -57.31
N ALA A 346 14.01 -10.17 -57.33
CA ALA A 346 14.00 -11.02 -58.53
C ALA A 346 14.81 -12.31 -58.32
N ALA A 347 14.14 -13.47 -58.29
CA ALA A 347 14.66 -14.72 -58.88
C ALA A 347 13.56 -15.78 -58.95
N ALA A 348 13.03 -15.96 -60.15
CA ALA A 348 12.12 -17.01 -60.54
C ALA A 348 12.81 -18.39 -60.59
N LYS A 349 11.99 -19.42 -60.32
CA LYS A 349 11.95 -20.76 -60.94
C LYS A 349 13.24 -21.61 -61.02
N SER A 350 13.08 -22.87 -60.59
CA SER A 350 13.79 -24.14 -60.93
C SER A 350 14.27 -24.80 -59.62
N ALA A 351 14.12 -26.08 -59.32
CA ALA A 351 13.55 -27.23 -59.99
C ALA A 351 13.29 -28.33 -58.92
N GLN A 352 12.37 -29.24 -59.24
CA GLN A 352 12.34 -30.68 -58.95
C GLN A 352 13.40 -31.29 -58.00
N ALA A 353 12.94 -31.96 -56.93
CA ALA A 353 13.08 -33.41 -56.70
C ALA A 353 12.25 -33.83 -55.49
#